data_AF-A0A7S2IVW6-F1
#
_entry.id   AF-A0A7S2IVW6-F1
#
_cell.length_a   1.000
_cell.length_b   1.000
_cell.length_c   1.000
_cell.angle_alpha   90.00
_cell.angle_beta   90.00
_cell.angle_gamma   90.00
#
_symmetry.space_group_name_H-M   'P 1'
#
loop_
_entity.id
_entity.type
_entity.pdbx_description
1 polymer ?
#
loop_
_entity_poly.entity_id
_entity_poly.type
_entity_poly.pdbx_seq_one_letter_code
_entity_poly.pdbx_strand_id
1 'polypeptide(L)'
;MAMEIQAPEPAPAASRAPELPAALRAHGSKLNAIAARLRAIRREDPAAQVIVFVQWSDLEEKVAKACGAHGVPFIQLAWKASMGDGLRCFQEGRGPWVLILSLERAASGLQLTA
;
A
#
# COMPACT_ATOMS: atom_id res chain seq x y z
N MET A 1 -62.29 16.75 17.96
CA MET A 1 -60.86 17.04 17.68
C MET A 1 -60.20 15.73 17.32
N ALA A 2 -59.98 15.46 16.04
CA ALA A 2 -59.19 14.31 15.59
C ALA A 2 -57.71 14.75 15.57
N MET A 3 -56.83 14.01 16.25
CA MET A 3 -55.39 14.20 16.16
C MET A 3 -54.87 13.25 15.08
N GLU A 4 -54.49 13.80 13.93
CA GLU A 4 -53.77 13.07 12.89
C GLU A 4 -52.35 12.76 13.38
N ILE A 5 -52.00 11.49 13.39
CA ILE A 5 -50.66 11.00 13.73
C ILE A 5 -49.83 11.04 12.45
N GLN A 6 -48.93 12.01 12.36
CA GLN A 6 -48.02 12.15 11.23
C GLN A 6 -46.99 11.01 11.26
N ALA A 7 -46.92 10.23 10.17
CA ALA A 7 -45.97 9.14 10.02
C ALA A 7 -44.52 9.66 10.05
N PRO A 8 -43.56 8.90 10.62
CA PRO A 8 -42.17 9.32 10.68
C PRO A 8 -41.56 9.37 9.28
N GLU A 9 -40.94 10.50 8.96
CA GLU A 9 -40.17 10.73 7.74
C GLU A 9 -39.08 9.66 7.61
N PRO A 10 -38.89 9.01 6.43
CA PRO A 10 -37.88 7.99 6.28
C PRO A 10 -36.49 8.59 6.43
N ALA A 11 -35.76 8.13 7.45
CA ALA A 11 -34.37 8.52 7.69
C ALA A 11 -33.53 8.36 6.42
N PRO A 12 -32.63 9.32 6.11
CA PRO A 12 -31.81 9.25 4.91
C PRO A 12 -31.00 7.97 4.92
N ALA A 13 -31.18 7.17 3.87
CA ALA A 13 -30.50 5.90 3.68
C ALA A 13 -28.99 6.10 3.87
N ALA A 14 -28.44 5.44 4.90
CA ALA A 14 -27.01 5.42 5.14
C ALA A 14 -26.30 5.02 3.83
N SER A 15 -25.58 5.98 3.25
CA SER A 15 -24.82 5.80 2.03
C SER A 15 -23.91 4.59 2.21
N ARG A 16 -24.20 3.50 1.49
CA ARG A 16 -23.39 2.28 1.52
C ARG A 16 -21.98 2.69 1.08
N ALA A 17 -21.05 2.69 2.03
CA ALA A 17 -19.64 2.84 1.71
C ALA A 17 -19.31 1.83 0.60
N PRO A 18 -18.58 2.25 -0.46
CA PRO A 18 -18.28 1.37 -1.59
C PRO A 18 -17.69 0.08 -1.05
N GLU A 19 -18.30 -1.06 -1.42
CA GLU A 19 -17.85 -2.37 -0.97
C GLU A 19 -16.42 -2.59 -1.44
N LEU A 20 -15.47 -2.44 -0.52
CA LEU A 20 -14.08 -2.69 -0.80
C LEU A 20 -13.93 -4.16 -1.24
N PRO A 21 -13.27 -4.44 -2.39
CA PRO A 21 -12.86 -5.78 -2.77
C PRO A 21 -12.37 -6.61 -1.57
N ALA A 22 -12.71 -7.89 -1.51
CA ALA A 22 -12.36 -8.76 -0.37
C ALA A 22 -10.85 -8.75 -0.05
N ALA A 23 -10.00 -8.63 -1.08
CA ALA A 23 -8.56 -8.47 -0.94
C ALA A 23 -8.15 -7.20 -0.15
N LEU A 24 -8.89 -6.09 -0.29
CA LEU A 24 -8.65 -4.85 0.45
C LEU A 24 -9.11 -4.98 1.90
N ARG A 25 -10.21 -5.70 2.16
CA ARG A 25 -10.67 -5.99 3.53
C ARG A 25 -9.72 -6.90 4.31
N ALA A 26 -8.94 -7.72 3.60
CA ALA A 26 -7.96 -8.60 4.23
C ALA A 26 -6.77 -7.84 4.85
N HIS A 27 -6.62 -6.55 4.56
CA HIS A 27 -5.55 -5.70 5.09
C HIS A 27 -6.10 -4.63 6.03
N GLY A 28 -5.36 -4.35 7.12
CA GLY A 28 -5.71 -3.27 8.03
C GLY A 28 -5.73 -1.89 7.34
N SER A 29 -6.52 -0.96 7.89
CA SER A 29 -6.73 0.39 7.33
C SER A 29 -5.43 1.13 6.98
N LYS A 30 -4.39 1.00 7.81
CA LYS A 30 -3.08 1.62 7.58
C LYS A 30 -2.33 1.05 6.37
N LEU A 31 -2.37 -0.27 6.16
CA LEU A 31 -1.70 -0.91 5.02
C LEU A 31 -2.37 -0.53 3.70
N ASN A 32 -3.70 -0.45 3.71
CA ASN A 32 -4.47 0.06 2.57
C ASN A 32 -4.15 1.52 2.28
N ALA A 33 -4.02 2.36 3.31
CA ALA A 33 -3.64 3.76 3.14
C ALA A 33 -2.24 3.91 2.53
N ILE A 34 -1.27 3.07 2.92
CA ILE A 34 0.06 3.05 2.31
C ILE A 34 -0.04 2.74 0.81
N ALA A 35 -0.70 1.64 0.45
CA ALA A 35 -0.81 1.25 -0.96
C ALA A 35 -1.59 2.27 -1.81
N ALA A 36 -2.65 2.86 -1.25
CA ALA A 36 -3.38 3.95 -1.90
C ALA A 36 -2.50 5.20 -2.09
N ARG A 37 -1.66 5.55 -1.08
CA ARG A 37 -0.74 6.68 -1.19
C ARG A 37 0.33 6.44 -2.24
N LEU A 38 0.86 5.22 -2.34
CA LEU A 38 1.80 4.83 -3.40
C LEU A 38 1.16 5.07 -4.78
N ARG A 39 -0.06 4.58 -5.01
CA ARG A 39 -0.76 4.82 -6.29
C ARG A 39 -0.96 6.31 -6.58
N ALA A 40 -1.24 7.11 -5.56
CA ALA A 40 -1.36 8.56 -5.73
C ALA A 40 -0.02 9.19 -6.16
N ILE A 41 1.09 8.84 -5.50
CA ILE A 41 2.45 9.31 -5.87
C ILE A 41 2.75 8.98 -7.32
N ARG A 42 2.51 7.74 -7.77
CA ARG A 42 2.79 7.34 -9.16
C ARG A 42 1.93 8.04 -10.20
N ARG A 43 0.72 8.45 -9.83
CA ARG A 43 -0.16 9.25 -10.70
C ARG A 43 0.27 10.72 -10.76
N GLU A 44 0.75 11.25 -9.65
CA GLU A 44 1.29 12.62 -9.55
C GLU A 44 2.63 12.73 -10.29
N ASP A 45 3.50 11.73 -10.15
CA ASP A 45 4.80 11.63 -10.81
C ASP A 45 5.06 10.20 -11.31
N PRO A 46 4.92 9.97 -12.64
CA PRO A 46 5.22 8.68 -13.27
C PRO A 46 6.68 8.23 -13.14
N ALA A 47 7.62 9.11 -12.82
CA ALA A 47 9.04 8.78 -12.65
C ALA A 47 9.43 8.54 -11.19
N ALA A 48 8.59 8.94 -10.23
CA ALA A 48 8.92 8.86 -8.80
C ALA A 48 9.24 7.43 -8.33
N GLN A 49 10.37 7.29 -7.66
CA GLN A 49 10.76 6.05 -6.98
C GLN A 49 10.49 6.20 -5.49
N VAL A 50 9.97 5.14 -4.86
CA VAL A 50 9.58 5.19 -3.46
C VAL A 50 10.25 4.09 -2.68
N ILE A 51 10.75 4.46 -1.49
CA ILE A 51 11.29 3.51 -0.52
C ILE A 51 10.36 3.51 0.70
N VAL A 52 9.87 2.33 1.07
CA VAL A 52 9.02 2.11 2.24
C VAL A 52 9.84 1.43 3.31
N PHE A 53 10.15 2.17 4.38
CA PHE A 53 10.82 1.63 5.55
C PHE A 53 9.82 1.08 6.57
N VAL A 54 10.08 -0.13 7.04
CA VAL A 54 9.32 -0.79 8.11
C VAL A 54 10.25 -1.20 9.25
N GLN A 55 9.78 -1.21 10.49
CA GLN A 55 10.65 -1.53 11.61
C GLN A 55 11.06 -3.01 11.64
N TRP A 56 10.10 -3.91 11.37
CA TRP A 56 10.29 -5.35 11.53
C TRP A 56 10.08 -6.08 10.21
N SER A 57 10.78 -7.20 10.07
CA SER A 57 10.76 -8.02 8.86
C SER A 57 9.38 -8.66 8.58
N ASP A 58 8.57 -8.94 9.61
CA ASP A 58 7.20 -9.46 9.45
C ASP A 58 6.23 -8.38 8.90
N LEU A 59 6.49 -7.10 9.21
CA LEU A 59 5.73 -5.98 8.70
C LEU A 59 6.04 -5.75 7.21
N GLU A 60 7.25 -6.08 6.76
CA GLU A 60 7.64 -6.06 5.35
C GLU A 60 6.70 -6.93 4.50
N GLU A 61 6.43 -8.15 4.95
CA GLU A 61 5.51 -9.07 4.27
C GLU A 61 4.06 -8.56 4.24
N LYS A 62 3.61 -7.91 5.32
CA LYS A 62 2.26 -7.33 5.40
C LYS A 62 2.11 -6.17 4.42
N VAL A 63 3.13 -5.32 4.28
CA VAL A 63 3.16 -4.24 3.30
C VAL A 63 3.23 -4.80 1.87
N ALA A 64 4.05 -5.82 1.62
CA ALA A 64 4.15 -6.50 0.34
C ALA A 64 2.80 -7.08 -0.12
N LYS A 65 2.10 -7.80 0.78
CA LYS A 65 0.76 -8.34 0.50
C LYS A 65 -0.24 -7.24 0.16
N ALA A 66 -0.24 -6.13 0.91
CA ALA A 66 -1.10 -5.00 0.61
C ALA A 66 -0.75 -4.35 -0.74
N CYS A 67 0.53 -4.16 -1.06
CA CYS A 67 0.93 -3.64 -2.37
C CYS A 67 0.45 -4.56 -3.52
N GLY A 68 0.61 -5.88 -3.36
CA GLY A 68 0.11 -6.86 -4.32
C GLY A 68 -1.41 -6.80 -4.51
N ALA A 69 -2.18 -6.70 -3.43
CA ALA A 69 -3.64 -6.57 -3.49
C ALA A 69 -4.11 -5.28 -4.20
N HIS A 70 -3.30 -4.22 -4.15
CA HIS A 70 -3.60 -2.95 -4.81
C HIS A 70 -2.99 -2.82 -6.22
N GLY A 71 -2.29 -3.85 -6.70
CA GLY A 71 -1.61 -3.86 -8.00
C GLY A 71 -0.42 -2.92 -8.08
N VAL A 72 0.25 -2.64 -6.95
CA VAL A 72 1.45 -1.81 -6.89
C VAL A 72 2.68 -2.70 -7.09
N PRO A 73 3.47 -2.53 -8.16
CA PRO A 73 4.71 -3.28 -8.36
C PRO A 73 5.75 -2.88 -7.30
N PHE A 74 6.32 -3.87 -6.60
CA PHE A 74 7.33 -3.64 -5.58
C PHE A 74 8.47 -4.65 -5.65
N ILE A 75 9.59 -4.29 -5.03
CA ILE A 75 10.72 -5.17 -4.73
C ILE A 75 10.77 -5.38 -3.21
N GLN A 76 10.92 -6.63 -2.81
CA GLN A 76 11.11 -7.04 -1.44
C GLN A 76 12.45 -7.77 -1.33
N LEU A 77 13.36 -7.28 -0.47
CA LEU A 77 14.71 -7.85 -0.35
C LEU A 77 14.78 -9.04 0.63
N ALA A 78 13.69 -9.79 0.77
CA ALA A 78 13.55 -10.87 1.73
C ALA A 78 14.51 -12.05 1.50
N TRP A 79 14.96 -12.28 0.26
CA TRP A 79 15.86 -13.37 -0.10
C TRP A 79 17.15 -12.88 -0.77
N LYS A 80 18.30 -13.26 -0.21
CA LYS A 80 19.65 -12.85 -0.65
C LYS A 80 19.94 -13.14 -2.13
N ALA A 81 19.33 -14.16 -2.72
CA ALA A 81 19.64 -14.63 -4.07
C ALA A 81 19.14 -13.70 -5.20
N SER A 82 18.13 -12.86 -4.94
CA SER A 82 17.52 -11.95 -5.94
C SER A 82 17.74 -10.46 -5.62
N MET A 83 18.53 -10.17 -4.59
CA MET A 83 18.73 -8.81 -4.08
C MET A 83 19.47 -7.92 -5.08
N GLY A 84 20.51 -8.44 -5.75
CA GLY A 84 21.37 -7.64 -6.64
C GLY A 84 20.65 -7.12 -7.88
N ASP A 85 20.04 -8.03 -8.65
CA ASP A 85 19.38 -7.65 -9.91
C ASP A 85 18.12 -6.81 -9.68
N GLY A 86 17.31 -7.15 -8.67
CA GLY A 86 16.13 -6.37 -8.32
C GLY A 86 16.48 -4.96 -7.87
N LEU A 87 17.50 -4.81 -7.02
CA LEU A 87 17.93 -3.50 -6.55
C LEU A 87 18.54 -2.67 -7.68
N ARG A 88 19.34 -3.28 -8.56
CA ARG A 88 19.90 -2.60 -9.72
C ARG A 88 18.81 -2.12 -10.67
N CYS A 89 17.83 -2.96 -10.96
CA CYS A 89 16.64 -2.60 -11.72
C CYS A 89 15.91 -1.40 -11.11
N PHE A 90 15.72 -1.40 -9.78
CA PHE A 90 15.19 -0.24 -9.07
C PHE A 90 16.08 1.00 -9.30
N GLN A 91 17.38 0.96 -9.01
CA GLN A 91 18.27 2.12 -9.16
C GLN A 91 18.32 2.68 -10.59
N GLU A 92 18.21 1.82 -11.60
CA GLU A 92 18.20 2.21 -13.01
C GLU A 92 16.81 2.70 -13.49
N GLY A 93 15.80 2.71 -12.62
CA GLY A 93 14.42 3.06 -12.97
C GLY A 93 13.73 2.02 -13.87
N ARG A 94 14.27 0.80 -13.96
CA ARG A 94 13.77 -0.29 -14.80
C ARG A 94 12.97 -1.29 -13.96
N GLY A 95 11.66 -1.31 -14.11
CA GLY A 95 10.80 -2.30 -13.45
C GLY A 95 10.05 -1.75 -12.23
N PRO A 96 9.91 -2.54 -11.13
CA PRO A 96 9.17 -2.09 -9.96
C PRO A 96 9.77 -0.82 -9.34
N TRP A 97 8.91 0.09 -8.90
CA TRP A 97 9.31 1.43 -8.47
C TRP A 97 9.09 1.69 -6.99
N VAL A 98 8.65 0.66 -6.26
CA VAL A 98 8.55 0.67 -4.81
C VAL A 98 9.55 -0.34 -4.27
N LEU A 99 10.42 0.10 -3.37
CA LEU A 99 11.35 -0.75 -2.64
C LEU A 99 10.88 -0.83 -1.18
N ILE A 100 10.61 -2.04 -0.68
CA ILE A 100 10.21 -2.26 0.72
C ILE A 100 11.41 -2.80 1.50
N LEU A 101 11.76 -2.13 2.60
CA LEU A 101 12.92 -2.45 3.42
C LEU A 101 12.58 -2.46 4.91
N SER A 102 12.97 -3.52 5.62
CA SER A 102 13.07 -3.44 7.07
C SER A 102 14.27 -2.57 7.50
N LEU A 103 14.14 -1.87 8.63
CA LEU A 103 15.23 -1.08 9.20
C LEU A 103 16.44 -1.96 9.57
N GLU A 104 16.18 -3.20 10.01
CA GLU A 104 17.21 -4.21 10.27
C GLU A 104 18.08 -4.46 9.03
N ARG A 105 17.46 -4.51 7.84
CA ARG A 105 18.17 -4.67 6.56
C ARG A 105 18.78 -3.37 6.06
N ALA A 106 18.09 -2.23 6.22
CA ALA A 106 18.65 -0.95 5.81
C ALA A 106 19.96 -0.63 6.56
N ALA A 107 20.05 -1.03 7.83
CA ALA A 107 21.25 -0.89 8.65
C ALA A 107 22.42 -1.79 8.23
N SER A 108 22.21 -2.77 7.33
CA SER A 108 23.27 -3.70 6.90
C SER A 108 24.16 -3.16 5.77
N GLY A 109 24.08 -1.87 5.43
CA GLY A 109 24.98 -1.23 4.47
C GLY A 109 24.50 -1.22 3.01
N LEU A 110 23.20 -1.17 2.76
CA LEU A 110 22.64 -0.97 1.41
C LEU A 110 23.02 0.43 0.89
N GLN A 111 23.86 0.50 -0.15
CA GLN A 111 24.11 1.76 -0.88
C GLN A 111 22.95 2.02 -1.84
N LEU A 112 22.12 2.99 -1.49
CA LEU A 112 21.00 3.46 -2.29
C LEU A 112 21.36 4.83 -2.86
N THR A 113 21.74 4.85 -4.13
CA THR A 113 21.85 6.07 -4.93
C THR A 113 20.77 6.00 -6.00
N ALA A 114 19.76 6.85 -5.88
CA ALA A 114 18.71 7.06 -6.87
C ALA A 114 18.91 8.44 -7.50
#